data_AF-A0A7C3SZ51-F1
#
_entry.id   AF-A0A7C3SZ51-F1
#
_cell.length_a   1.000
_cell.length_b   1.000
_cell.length_c   1.000
_cell.angle_alpha   90.00
_cell.angle_beta   90.00
_cell.angle_gamma   90.00
#
_symmetry.space_group_name_H-M   'P 1'
#
loop_
_entity.id
_entity.type
_entity.pdbx_description
1 polymer ?
#
loop_
_entity_poly.entity_id
_entity_poly.type
_entity_poly.pdbx_seq_one_letter_code
_entity_poly.pdbx_strand_id
1 'polypeptide(L)'
;MQVVKGFLRLAVLALTALLLVALAASGCGKTAAPERSEEERVAEEAIRVAMRGDAVTFLQLVAPSFLERARSEMPDAEPETLGAVLLAGFSEKVPYTGAGDLFFEVSEEGDRAVVHVWGEFLDPEGNAVSLGQGEALRVPLLREGGRWYIDLLDL
;
A
#
# COMPACT_ATOMS: atom_id res chain seq x y z
N MET A 1 -36.34 -51.76 41.93
CA MET A 1 -35.85 -51.32 40.60
C MET A 1 -35.96 -49.79 40.44
N GLN A 2 -35.33 -49.00 41.32
CA GLN A 2 -35.45 -47.51 41.29
C GLN A 2 -34.13 -46.75 41.45
N VAL A 3 -32.99 -47.42 41.65
CA VAL A 3 -31.71 -46.76 41.99
C VAL A 3 -30.90 -46.34 40.76
N VAL A 4 -31.22 -46.83 39.56
CA VAL A 4 -30.34 -46.69 38.38
C VAL A 4 -30.61 -45.41 37.54
N LYS A 5 -31.76 -44.75 37.72
CA LYS A 5 -32.12 -43.56 36.90
C LYS A 5 -31.47 -42.24 37.35
N GLY A 6 -30.91 -42.17 38.56
CA GLY A 6 -30.30 -40.95 39.11
C GLY A 6 -28.90 -40.64 38.57
N PHE A 7 -28.09 -41.68 38.33
CA PHE A 7 -26.68 -41.51 37.94
C PHE A 7 -26.49 -41.07 36.47
N LEU A 8 -27.44 -41.40 35.59
CA LEU A 8 -27.32 -41.09 34.17
C LEU A 8 -27.49 -39.60 33.86
N ARG A 9 -28.23 -38.85 34.69
CA ARG A 9 -28.48 -37.41 34.49
C ARG A 9 -27.29 -36.53 34.92
N LEU A 10 -26.50 -36.97 35.90
CA LEU A 10 -25.31 -36.26 36.36
C LEU A 10 -24.13 -36.37 35.37
N ALA A 11 -24.00 -37.50 34.67
CA ALA A 11 -22.94 -37.69 33.68
C ALA A 11 -23.13 -36.83 32.41
N VAL A 12 -24.38 -36.61 31.97
CA VAL A 12 -24.66 -35.82 30.74
C VAL A 12 -24.45 -34.32 30.97
N LEU A 13 -24.70 -33.82 32.19
CA LEU A 13 -24.46 -32.41 32.55
C LEU A 13 -22.97 -32.09 32.73
N ALA A 14 -22.17 -33.03 33.24
CA ALA A 14 -20.73 -32.84 33.36
C ALA A 14 -20.01 -32.84 32.00
N LEU A 15 -20.51 -33.60 31.02
CA LEU A 15 -19.90 -33.70 29.69
C LEU A 15 -20.21 -32.48 28.79
N THR A 16 -21.33 -31.79 29.02
CA THR A 16 -21.67 -30.55 28.29
C THR A 16 -20.92 -29.32 28.81
N ALA A 17 -20.57 -29.29 30.10
CA ALA A 17 -19.78 -28.20 30.69
C ALA A 17 -18.31 -28.20 30.24
N LEU A 18 -17.74 -29.37 29.93
CA LEU A 18 -16.34 -29.49 29.49
C LEU A 18 -16.12 -29.10 28.02
N LEU A 19 -17.19 -29.14 27.19
CA LEU A 19 -17.11 -28.81 25.76
C LEU A 19 -17.19 -27.30 25.47
N LEU A 20 -17.69 -26.50 26.42
CA LEU A 20 -17.86 -25.05 26.27
C LEU A 20 -16.60 -24.23 26.60
N VAL A 21 -15.59 -24.82 27.24
CA VAL A 21 -14.34 -24.13 27.62
C VAL A 21 -13.27 -24.22 26.51
N ALA A 22 -13.44 -25.11 25.52
CA ALA A 22 -12.44 -25.33 24.46
C ALA A 22 -12.53 -24.34 23.27
N LEU A 23 -13.53 -23.44 23.24
CA LEU A 23 -13.73 -22.48 22.14
C LEU A 23 -13.14 -21.08 22.38
N ALA A 24 -12.49 -20.84 23.53
CA ALA A 24 -11.97 -19.51 23.88
C ALA A 24 -10.50 -19.27 23.50
N ALA A 25 -9.77 -20.28 22.99
CA ALA A 25 -8.31 -20.19 22.79
C ALA A 25 -7.85 -20.12 21.32
N SER A 26 -8.76 -19.87 20.36
CA SER A 26 -8.42 -19.66 18.95
C SER A 26 -8.65 -18.23 18.48
N GLY A 27 -8.72 -17.27 19.40
CA GLY A 27 -8.49 -15.85 19.11
C GLY A 27 -7.00 -15.59 18.99
N CYS A 28 -6.35 -16.20 17.99
CA CYS A 28 -5.00 -15.85 17.59
C CYS A 28 -5.04 -14.36 17.27
N GLY A 29 -4.53 -13.54 18.19
CA GLY A 29 -4.39 -12.11 18.04
C GLY A 29 -3.47 -11.86 16.86
N LYS A 30 -4.05 -11.90 15.66
CA LYS A 30 -3.43 -11.42 14.44
C LYS A 30 -3.36 -9.92 14.66
N THR A 31 -2.28 -9.49 15.32
CA THR A 31 -1.91 -8.09 15.45
C THR A 31 -2.03 -7.51 14.05
N ALA A 32 -3.09 -6.75 13.80
CA ALA A 32 -3.30 -6.12 12.53
C ALA A 32 -2.01 -5.31 12.29
N ALA A 33 -1.40 -5.49 11.12
CA ALA A 33 -0.30 -4.64 10.74
C ALA A 33 -0.78 -3.19 10.90
N PRO A 34 0.04 -2.28 11.45
CA PRO A 34 -0.33 -0.89 11.60
C PRO A 34 -0.89 -0.39 10.26
N GLU A 35 -2.07 0.24 10.32
CA GLU A 35 -2.72 0.77 9.13
C GLU A 35 -1.82 1.84 8.53
N ARG A 36 -1.40 1.63 7.27
CA ARG A 36 -0.57 2.60 6.54
C ARG A 36 -1.32 3.91 6.36
N SER A 37 -0.61 5.03 6.43
CA SER A 37 -1.19 6.34 6.18
C SER A 37 -1.64 6.47 4.71
N GLU A 38 -2.47 7.46 4.38
CA GLU A 38 -2.91 7.68 2.99
C GLU A 38 -1.72 8.02 2.08
N GLU A 39 -0.78 8.83 2.57
CA GLU A 39 0.45 9.24 1.90
C GLU A 39 1.31 8.02 1.53
N GLU A 40 1.54 7.13 2.49
CA GLU A 40 2.29 5.89 2.28
C GLU A 40 1.62 5.01 1.21
N ARG A 41 0.29 4.90 1.26
CA ARG A 41 -0.48 4.11 0.29
C ARG A 41 -0.40 4.70 -1.12
N VAL A 42 -0.50 6.02 -1.27
CA VAL A 42 -0.40 6.69 -2.57
C VAL A 42 1.01 6.54 -3.14
N ALA A 43 2.05 6.72 -2.32
CA ALA A 43 3.43 6.56 -2.74
C ALA A 43 3.75 5.12 -3.16
N GLU A 44 3.33 4.13 -2.36
CA GLU A 44 3.50 2.72 -2.70
C GLU A 44 2.75 2.35 -3.99
N GLU A 45 1.50 2.80 -4.14
CA GLU A 45 0.73 2.49 -5.34
C GLU A 45 1.37 3.12 -6.58
N ALA A 46 1.90 4.35 -6.51
CA ALA A 46 2.61 4.96 -7.63
C ALA A 46 3.85 4.16 -8.05
N ILE A 47 4.65 3.71 -7.07
CA ILE A 47 5.82 2.84 -7.34
C ILE A 47 5.37 1.53 -7.99
N ARG A 48 4.34 0.86 -7.45
CA ARG A 48 3.88 -0.43 -7.97
C ARG A 48 3.23 -0.32 -9.35
N VAL A 49 2.47 0.75 -9.60
CA VAL A 49 1.89 1.05 -10.91
C VAL A 49 3.00 1.32 -11.93
N ALA A 50 4.04 2.06 -11.53
CA ALA A 50 5.19 2.33 -12.39
C ALA A 50 5.94 1.05 -12.79
N MET A 51 6.19 0.16 -11.83
CA MET A 51 6.79 -1.16 -12.09
C MET A 51 5.96 -2.01 -13.06
N ARG A 52 4.62 -1.88 -13.04
CA ARG A 52 3.71 -2.61 -13.94
C ARG A 52 3.57 -1.96 -15.32
N GLY A 53 4.07 -0.75 -15.53
CA GLY A 53 3.90 -0.03 -16.79
C GLY A 53 2.47 0.45 -17.04
N ASP A 54 1.62 0.55 -16.01
CA ASP A 54 0.21 0.89 -16.17
C ASP A 54 0.00 2.41 -16.20
N ALA A 55 0.20 2.98 -17.39
CA ALA A 55 0.10 4.41 -17.65
C ALA A 55 -1.27 5.02 -17.29
N VAL A 56 -2.37 4.28 -17.49
CA VAL A 56 -3.73 4.79 -17.24
C VAL A 56 -3.98 4.90 -15.75
N THR A 57 -3.62 3.87 -14.98
CA THR A 57 -3.72 3.93 -13.53
C THR A 57 -2.77 4.97 -12.95
N PHE A 58 -1.56 5.11 -13.53
CA PHE A 58 -0.58 6.11 -13.08
C PHE A 58 -1.14 7.53 -13.15
N LEU A 59 -1.84 7.87 -14.24
CA LEU A 59 -2.49 9.17 -14.39
C LEU A 59 -3.49 9.48 -13.28
N GLN A 60 -4.16 8.48 -12.72
CA GLN A 60 -5.15 8.69 -11.64
C GLN A 60 -4.50 9.03 -10.29
N LEU A 61 -3.17 8.87 -10.19
CA LEU A 61 -2.38 9.20 -9.02
C LEU A 61 -1.72 10.57 -9.13
N VAL A 62 -1.64 11.17 -10.32
CA VAL A 62 -0.99 12.48 -10.55
C VAL A 62 -1.94 13.62 -10.17
N ALA A 63 -1.39 14.70 -9.58
CA ALA A 63 -2.17 15.85 -9.16
C ALA A 63 -2.99 16.46 -10.31
N PRO A 64 -4.30 16.71 -10.13
CA PRO A 64 -5.16 17.32 -11.14
C PRO A 64 -4.58 18.62 -11.73
N SER A 65 -4.06 19.53 -10.89
CA SER A 65 -3.46 20.78 -11.38
C SER A 65 -2.21 20.59 -12.26
N PHE A 66 -1.46 19.50 -12.05
CA PHE A 66 -0.36 19.12 -12.91
C PHE A 66 -0.89 18.56 -14.24
N LEU A 67 -1.90 17.68 -14.20
CA LEU A 67 -2.51 17.12 -15.39
C LEU A 67 -3.14 18.17 -16.30
N GLU A 68 -3.77 19.20 -15.74
CA GLU A 68 -4.30 20.33 -16.51
C GLU A 68 -3.20 21.04 -17.31
N ARG A 69 -2.06 21.31 -16.67
CA ARG A 69 -0.89 21.92 -17.33
C ARG A 69 -0.30 21.00 -18.39
N ALA A 70 -0.06 19.74 -18.06
CA ALA A 70 0.50 18.77 -18.99
C ALA A 70 -0.39 18.58 -20.24
N ARG A 71 -1.73 18.59 -20.07
CA ARG A 71 -2.69 18.58 -21.19
C ARG A 71 -2.65 19.85 -22.02
N SER A 72 -2.38 21.01 -21.41
CA SER A 72 -2.23 22.26 -22.16
C SER A 72 -0.96 22.28 -23.03
N GLU A 73 0.09 21.57 -22.61
CA GLU A 73 1.34 21.40 -23.37
C GLU A 73 1.22 20.32 -24.45
N MET A 74 0.32 19.34 -24.25
CA MET A 74 0.07 18.23 -25.17
C MET A 74 -1.44 18.10 -25.49
N PRO A 75 -2.06 19.10 -26.16
CA PRO A 75 -3.52 19.17 -26.31
C PRO A 75 -4.12 18.04 -27.15
N ASP A 76 -3.33 17.46 -28.06
CA ASP A 76 -3.75 16.37 -28.94
C ASP A 76 -3.34 14.98 -28.42
N ALA A 77 -2.76 14.90 -27.21
CA ALA A 77 -2.34 13.62 -26.64
C ALA A 77 -3.53 12.88 -26.01
N GLU A 78 -3.76 11.66 -26.48
CA GLU A 78 -4.67 10.73 -25.84
C GLU A 78 -4.20 10.42 -24.40
N PRO A 79 -5.12 10.10 -23.46
CA PRO A 79 -4.78 9.80 -22.08
C PRO A 79 -3.67 8.75 -21.94
N GLU A 80 -3.68 7.69 -22.74
CA GLU A 80 -2.66 6.65 -22.70
C GLU A 80 -1.26 7.19 -23.05
N THR A 81 -1.18 8.11 -24.01
CA THR A 81 0.09 8.71 -24.44
C THR A 81 0.61 9.68 -23.39
N LEU A 82 -0.26 10.53 -22.85
CA LEU A 82 0.11 11.42 -21.75
C LEU A 82 0.58 10.60 -20.54
N GLY A 83 -0.15 9.56 -20.18
CA GLY A 83 0.21 8.67 -19.07
C GLY A 83 1.55 7.99 -19.28
N ALA A 84 1.84 7.51 -20.49
CA ALA A 84 3.12 6.87 -20.80
C ALA A 84 4.30 7.85 -20.68
N VAL A 85 4.13 9.10 -21.12
CA VAL A 85 5.18 10.13 -20.99
C VAL A 85 5.45 10.46 -19.53
N LEU A 86 4.41 10.71 -18.74
CA LEU A 86 4.55 11.03 -17.32
C LEU A 86 5.12 9.84 -16.54
N LEU A 87 4.66 8.63 -16.86
CA LEU A 87 5.18 7.41 -16.26
C LEU A 87 6.65 7.19 -16.58
N ALA A 88 7.08 7.42 -17.83
CA ALA A 88 8.47 7.30 -18.21
C ALA A 88 9.36 8.25 -17.39
N GLY A 89 8.96 9.53 -17.24
CA GLY A 89 9.71 10.49 -16.42
C GLY A 89 9.78 10.10 -14.95
N PHE A 90 8.72 9.51 -14.39
CA PHE A 90 8.75 8.97 -13.03
C PHE A 90 9.67 7.76 -12.90
N SER A 91 9.60 6.81 -13.84
CA SER A 91 10.41 5.59 -13.85
C SER A 91 11.92 5.85 -14.04
N GLU A 92 12.32 6.99 -14.61
CA GLU A 92 13.74 7.41 -14.62
C GLU A 92 14.32 7.58 -13.21
N LYS A 93 13.48 7.96 -12.24
CA LYS A 93 13.87 8.11 -10.82
C LYS A 93 13.66 6.83 -10.01
N VAL A 94 12.82 5.92 -10.52
CA VAL A 94 12.47 4.65 -9.87
C VAL A 94 12.81 3.49 -10.83
N PRO A 95 14.10 3.20 -11.05
CA PRO A 95 14.56 2.25 -12.08
C PRO A 95 14.42 0.78 -11.64
N TYR A 96 13.32 0.43 -10.99
CA TYR A 96 13.06 -0.89 -10.43
C TYR A 96 11.88 -1.58 -11.12
N THR A 97 11.92 -2.90 -11.19
CA THR A 97 10.91 -3.74 -11.83
C THR A 97 9.99 -4.44 -10.83
N GLY A 98 10.35 -4.41 -9.55
CA GLY A 98 9.57 -5.01 -8.46
C GLY A 98 9.96 -4.47 -7.10
N ALA A 99 9.13 -4.76 -6.10
CA ALA A 99 9.33 -4.37 -4.71
C ALA A 99 8.87 -5.47 -3.75
N GLY A 100 9.72 -5.79 -2.78
CA GLY A 100 9.47 -6.67 -1.65
C GLY A 100 8.97 -5.91 -0.43
N ASP A 101 9.65 -6.10 0.70
CA ASP A 101 9.36 -5.39 1.95
C ASP A 101 9.82 -3.94 1.85
N LEU A 102 8.86 -3.02 1.97
CA LEU A 102 9.07 -1.57 1.91
C LEU A 102 8.81 -0.91 3.26
N PHE A 103 9.62 0.10 3.56
CA PHE A 103 9.55 0.97 4.72
C PHE A 103 9.33 2.40 4.26
N PHE A 104 8.67 3.18 5.10
CA PHE A 104 8.20 4.52 4.76
C PHE A 104 8.50 5.51 5.89
N GLU A 105 8.80 6.75 5.53
CA GLU A 105 8.82 7.90 6.42
C GLU A 105 8.17 9.09 5.71
N VAL A 106 7.20 9.71 6.37
CA VAL A 106 6.43 10.83 5.79
C VAL A 106 6.88 12.14 6.44
N SER A 107 7.31 13.09 5.62
CA SER A 107 7.55 14.48 6.01
C SER A 107 6.44 15.36 5.43
N GLU A 108 5.47 15.78 6.26
CA GLU A 108 4.31 16.60 5.85
C GLU A 108 4.51 18.09 6.22
N GLU A 109 4.20 18.97 5.27
CA GLU A 109 4.14 20.42 5.45
C GLU A 109 2.88 20.99 4.77
N GLY A 110 1.80 21.12 5.56
CA GLY A 110 0.52 21.65 5.08
C GLY A 110 -0.13 20.74 4.03
N ASP A 111 -0.25 21.23 2.81
CA ASP A 111 -0.84 20.47 1.68
C ASP A 111 0.21 19.73 0.85
N ARG A 112 1.46 19.64 1.34
CA ARG A 112 2.57 18.94 0.69
C ARG A 112 3.12 17.87 1.61
N ALA A 113 3.60 16.78 1.03
CA ALA A 113 4.35 15.77 1.76
C ALA A 113 5.47 15.19 0.89
N VAL A 114 6.52 14.69 1.51
CA VAL A 114 7.51 13.83 0.84
C VAL A 114 7.52 12.50 1.56
N VAL A 115 7.22 11.43 0.83
CA VAL A 115 7.33 10.07 1.34
C VAL A 115 8.69 9.52 0.94
N HIS A 116 9.50 9.18 1.94
CA HIS A 116 10.76 8.49 1.77
C HIS A 116 10.50 6.99 1.80
N VAL A 117 10.86 6.27 0.73
CA VAL A 117 10.61 4.83 0.56
C VAL A 117 11.94 4.10 0.40
N TRP A 118 12.20 3.11 1.24
CA TRP A 118 13.37 2.24 1.16
C TRP A 118 13.00 0.79 1.48
N GLY A 119 13.92 -0.14 1.28
CA GLY A 119 13.66 -1.57 1.44
C GLY A 119 14.16 -2.40 0.26
N GLU A 120 13.48 -3.51 -0.03
CA GLU A 120 13.89 -4.43 -1.08
C GLU A 120 13.20 -4.12 -2.41
N PHE A 121 13.99 -3.96 -3.47
CA PHE A 121 13.55 -3.75 -4.84
C PHE A 121 14.16 -4.81 -5.77
N LEU A 122 13.63 -4.94 -6.98
CA LEU A 122 14.22 -5.72 -8.05
C LEU A 122 14.77 -4.78 -9.14
N ASP A 123 16.02 -4.97 -9.52
CA ASP A 123 16.63 -4.26 -10.66
C ASP A 123 16.05 -4.73 -12.01
N PRO A 124 16.44 -4.14 -13.15
CA PRO A 124 16.00 -4.57 -14.48
C PRO A 124 16.35 -6.03 -14.83
N GLU A 125 17.41 -6.57 -14.24
CA GLU A 125 17.84 -7.96 -14.40
C GLU A 125 17.11 -8.93 -13.45
N GLY A 126 16.27 -8.41 -12.54
CA GLY A 126 15.50 -9.17 -11.56
C GLY A 126 16.28 -9.54 -10.30
N ASN A 127 17.45 -8.95 -10.06
CA ASN A 127 18.20 -9.15 -8.83
C ASN A 127 17.64 -8.27 -7.71
N ALA A 128 17.67 -8.81 -6.49
CA ALA A 128 17.29 -8.05 -5.31
C ALA A 128 18.33 -6.96 -4.99
N VAL A 129 17.86 -5.73 -4.84
CA VAL A 129 18.63 -4.57 -4.41
C VAL A 129 17.98 -4.02 -3.14
N SER A 130 18.75 -3.93 -2.06
CA SER A 130 18.29 -3.32 -0.81
C SER A 130 18.74 -1.86 -0.74
N LEU A 131 17.78 -0.95 -0.64
CA LEU A 131 18.04 0.46 -0.38
C LEU A 131 18.01 0.72 1.13
N GLY A 132 19.05 1.38 1.64
CA GLY A 132 19.03 1.92 3.01
C GLY A 132 18.22 3.21 3.10
N GLN A 133 17.87 3.63 4.33
CA GLN A 133 17.13 4.89 4.56
C GLN A 133 17.84 6.12 3.97
N GLY A 134 19.19 6.13 3.96
CA GLY A 134 19.97 7.22 3.35
C GLY A 134 19.91 7.27 1.82
N GLU A 135 19.41 6.22 1.18
CA GLU A 135 19.24 6.07 -0.28
C GLU A 135 17.75 6.00 -0.64
N ALA A 136 16.86 6.35 0.29
CA ALA A 136 15.43 6.25 0.10
C ALA A 136 14.96 7.03 -1.13
N LEU A 137 14.08 6.41 -1.90
CA LEU A 137 13.35 7.07 -2.97
C LEU A 137 12.46 8.14 -2.37
N ARG A 138 12.44 9.32 -2.98
CA ARG A 138 11.60 10.43 -2.57
C ARG A 138 10.39 10.50 -3.49
N VAL A 139 9.20 10.38 -2.90
CA VAL A 139 7.93 10.50 -3.61
C VAL A 139 7.21 11.76 -3.12
N PRO A 140 7.37 12.89 -3.81
CA PRO A 140 6.66 14.13 -3.47
C PRO A 140 5.16 14.00 -3.75
N LEU A 141 4.36 14.49 -2.81
CA LEU A 141 2.91 14.48 -2.84
C LEU A 141 2.31 15.89 -2.67
N LEU A 142 1.14 16.09 -3.26
CA LEU A 142 0.32 17.29 -3.14
C LEU A 142 -1.12 16.91 -2.79
N ARG A 143 -1.71 17.61 -1.82
CA ARG A 143 -3.11 17.43 -1.39
C ARG A 143 -4.00 18.38 -2.20
N GLU A 144 -4.91 17.83 -3.00
CA GLU A 144 -5.89 18.61 -3.77
C GLU A 144 -7.30 18.06 -3.52
N GLY A 145 -8.25 18.93 -3.19
CA GLY A 145 -9.63 18.50 -2.91
C GLY A 145 -9.75 17.52 -1.74
N GLY A 146 -8.80 17.53 -0.80
CA GLY A 146 -8.76 16.64 0.37
C GLY A 146 -8.22 15.24 0.11
N ARG A 147 -7.61 14.98 -1.06
CA ARG A 147 -6.96 13.71 -1.41
C ARG A 147 -5.50 13.94 -1.79
N TRP A 148 -4.64 12.97 -1.51
CA TRP A 148 -3.23 13.00 -1.91
C TRP A 148 -2.99 12.48 -3.34
N TYR A 149 -2.06 13.15 -4.02
CA TYR A 149 -1.61 12.84 -5.37
C TYR A 149 -0.10 12.99 -5.48
N ILE A 150 0.52 12.34 -6.48
CA ILE A 150 1.92 12.54 -6.83
C ILE A 150 2.12 13.95 -7.41
N ASP A 151 3.10 14.67 -6.87
CA ASP A 151 3.56 15.96 -7.39
C ASP A 151 4.81 15.77 -8.27
N LEU A 152 4.63 15.68 -9.58
CA LEU A 152 5.73 15.46 -10.52
C LEU A 152 6.64 16.70 -10.71
N LEU A 153 6.37 17.83 -10.05
CA LEU A 153 7.20 19.03 -10.16
C LEU A 153 8.50 18.99 -9.35
N ASP A 154 8.59 18.11 -8.35
CA ASP A 154 9.68 18.09 -7.36
C ASP A 154 10.43 16.73 -7.33
N LEU A 155 10.50 16.05 -8.48
CA LEU A 155 11.18 14.76 -8.69
C LEU A 155 12.66 14.87 -9.12
#